data_AF-A0ABD6FGP6-F1
#
_entry.id   AF-A0ABD6FGP6-F1
#
_cell.length_a   1.000
_cell.length_b   1.000
_cell.length_c   1.000
_cell.angle_alpha   90.00
_cell.angle_beta   90.00
_cell.angle_gamma   90.00
#
_symmetry.space_group_name_H-M   'P 1'
#
loop_
_entity.id
_entity.type
_entity.pdbx_description
1 polymer ?
#
loop_
_entity_poly.entity_id
_entity_poly.type
_entity_poly.pdbx_seq_one_letter_code
_entity_poly.pdbx_strand_id
1 'polypeptide(L)' 'MQFGRYYEEFEVGDVYKHWPGKTVTEYDDHLFCLLTMNHHPLHMDAHYAE' A
#
# COMPACT_ATOMS: atom_id res chain seq x y z
N MET A 1 -2.95 19.14 -10.61
CA MET A 1 -2.52 18.45 -9.38
C MET A 1 -1.05 18.78 -9.19
N GLN A 2 -0.70 19.53 -8.14
CA GLN A 2 0.70 19.84 -7.85
C GLN A 2 1.33 18.56 -7.28
N PHE A 3 2.37 18.04 -7.93
CA PHE A 3 3.09 16.86 -7.46
C PHE A 3 4.27 17.31 -6.60
N GLY A 4 4.28 16.89 -5.34
CA GLY A 4 5.31 17.27 -4.37
C GLY A 4 5.13 18.68 -3.80
N ARG A 5 5.87 18.94 -2.72
CA ARG A 5 5.94 20.22 -2.00
C ARG A 5 7.37 20.44 -1.50
N TYR A 6 7.79 21.69 -1.44
CA TYR A 6 8.98 22.13 -0.73
C TYR A 6 8.68 22.29 0.77
N TYR A 7 9.74 22.34 1.58
CA TYR A 7 9.62 22.41 3.05
C TYR A 7 8.82 23.64 3.51
N GLU A 8 8.95 24.75 2.79
CA GLU A 8 8.32 26.03 3.10
C GLU A 8 6.81 26.07 2.80
N GLU A 9 6.29 25.06 2.10
CA GLU A 9 4.87 24.95 1.70
C GLU A 9 4.02 24.12 2.68
N PHE A 10 4.59 23.72 3.82
CA PHE A 10 3.91 22.96 4.87
C PHE A 10 3.48 23.87 6.02
N GLU A 11 2.23 23.74 6.46
CA GLU A 11 1.69 24.44 7.62
C GLU A 11 1.31 23.44 8.73
N VAL A 12 1.55 23.81 9.99
CA VAL A 12 1.17 22.97 11.14
C VAL A 12 -0.35 22.80 11.17
N GLY A 13 -0.80 21.54 11.13
CA GLY A 13 -2.22 21.21 11.10
C GLY A 13 -2.74 20.82 9.70
N ASP A 14 -1.91 20.87 8.67
CA ASP A 14 -2.28 20.40 7.34
C ASP A 14 -2.72 18.92 7.37
N VAL A 15 -3.83 18.64 6.68
CA VAL A 15 -4.33 17.28 6.45
C VAL A 15 -4.34 16.99 4.95
N TYR A 16 -3.42 16.12 4.52
CA TYR A 16 -3.28 15.75 3.12
C TYR A 16 -4.08 14.49 2.80
N LYS A 17 -5.15 14.65 2.01
CA LYS A 17 -5.90 13.52 1.46
C LYS A 17 -5.17 12.96 0.24
N HIS A 18 -4.59 11.77 0.41
CA HIS A 18 -3.95 11.04 -0.69
C HIS A 18 -5.01 10.48 -1.64
N TRP A 19 -4.82 10.73 -2.94
CA TRP A 19 -5.72 10.30 -4.01
C TRP A 19 -4.90 10.09 -5.30
N PRO A 20 -5.29 9.15 -6.19
CA PRO A 20 -6.39 8.20 -6.07
C PRO A 20 -6.13 7.12 -5.04
N GLY A 21 -7.20 6.66 -4.38
CA GLY A 21 -7.14 5.42 -3.60
C GLY A 21 -6.95 4.23 -4.54
N LYS A 22 -6.28 3.18 -4.07
CA LYS A 22 -6.10 1.92 -4.79
C LYS A 22 -6.88 0.81 -4.07
N THR A 23 -7.74 0.10 -4.80
CA THR A 23 -8.34 -1.14 -4.30
C THR A 23 -7.26 -2.19 -4.18
N VAL A 24 -7.09 -2.77 -2.99
CA VAL A 24 -6.20 -3.91 -2.78
C VAL A 24 -6.91 -5.17 -3.29
N THR A 25 -6.21 -5.88 -4.16
CA THR A 25 -6.65 -7.15 -4.73
C THR A 25 -5.71 -8.27 -4.29
N GLU A 26 -6.12 -9.52 -4.50
CA GLU A 26 -5.28 -10.70 -4.25
C GLU A 26 -3.90 -10.59 -4.92
N TYR A 27 -3.85 -10.01 -6.12
CA TYR A 27 -2.60 -9.78 -6.85
C TYR A 27 -1.58 -8.95 -6.05
N ASP A 28 -2.05 -7.96 -5.27
CA ASP A 28 -1.16 -7.08 -4.51
C ASP A 28 -0.48 -7.83 -3.35
N ASP A 29 -1.20 -8.73 -2.68
CA ASP A 29 -0.66 -9.55 -1.60
C ASP A 29 0.34 -10.58 -2.13
N HIS A 30 -0.02 -11.26 -3.23
CA HIS A 30 0.88 -12.17 -3.94
C HIS A 30 2.16 -11.47 -4.41
N LEU A 31 2.05 -10.31 -5.07
CA LEU A 31 3.19 -9.55 -5.55
C LEU A 31 4.10 -9.13 -4.40
N PHE A 32 3.52 -8.61 -3.31
CA PHE A 32 4.29 -8.20 -2.13
C PHE A 32 5.05 -9.38 -1.51
N CYS A 33 4.39 -10.52 -1.33
CA CYS A 33 4.99 -11.70 -0.74
C CYS A 33 6.14 -12.25 -1.59
N LEU A 34 5.96 -12.31 -2.92
CA LEU A 34 6.99 -12.77 -3.85
C LEU A 34 8.20 -11.82 -3.89
N LEU A 35 7.99 -10.51 -3.83
CA LEU A 35 9.08 -9.52 -3.81
C LEU A 35 9.87 -9.52 -2.49
N THR A 36 9.20 -9.80 -1.37
CA THR A 36 9.79 -9.79 -0.04
C THR A 36 10.23 -11.17 0.46
N MET A 37 10.04 -12.21 -0.37
CA MET A 37 10.26 -13.62 -0.01
C MET A 37 9.48 -14.07 1.24
N ASN A 38 8.30 -13.48 1.45
CA ASN A 38 7.36 -13.95 2.46
C ASN A 38 6.69 -15.24 1.94
N HIS A 39 7.05 -16.36 2.54
CA HIS A 39 6.58 -17.70 2.17
C HIS A 39 5.51 -18.23 3.14
N HIS A 40 4.93 -17.37 3.99
CA HIS A 40 3.92 -17.80 4.93
C HIS A 40 2.63 -18.20 4.19
N PRO A 41 2.11 -19.43 4.40
CA PRO A 41 1.02 -19.99 3.58
C PRO A 41 -0.28 -19.20 3.65
N LEU A 42 -0.50 -18.43 4.74
CA LEU A 42 -1.63 -17.50 4.88
C LEU A 42 -1.86 -16.60 3.65
N HIS A 43 -0.79 -16.23 2.93
CA HIS A 43 -0.87 -15.29 1.80
C HIS A 43 -1.03 -15.97 0.43
N MET A 44 -0.94 -17.29 0.35
CA MET A 44 -0.89 -18.00 -0.96
C MET A 44 -1.69 -19.31 -0.99
N ASP A 45 -2.21 -19.76 0.16
CA ASP A 45 -3.02 -20.95 0.29
C ASP A 45 -4.36 -20.58 0.96
N ALA A 46 -5.41 -20.53 0.15
CA ALA A 46 -6.75 -20.17 0.60
C ALA A 46 -7.32 -21.18 1.61
N HIS A 47 -6.97 -22.47 1.50
CA HIS A 47 -7.44 -23.49 2.45
C HIS A 47 -6.71 -23.37 3.79
N TYR A 48 -5.45 -22.92 3.80
CA TYR A 48 -4.72 -22.63 5.03
C TYR A 48 -5.24 -21.35 5.71
N ALA A 49 -5.75 -20.39 4.93
CA ALA A 49 -6.20 -19.09 5.42
C ALA A 49 -7.63 -19.08 6.01
N GLU A 50 -8.41 -20.16 5.81
CA GLU A 50 -9.73 -20.39 6.42
C GLU A 50 -9.65 -20.85 7.89
#